data_AF-A0A7C2QDI1-F1
#
_entry.id   AF-A0A7C2QDI1-F1
#
_cell.length_a   1.000
_cell.length_b   1.000
_cell.length_c   1.000
_cell.angle_alpha   90.00
_cell.angle_beta   90.00
_cell.angle_gamma   90.00
#
_symmetry.space_group_name_H-M   'P 1'
#
loop_
_entity.id
_entity.type
_entity.pdbx_description
1 polymer ?
#
loop_
_entity_poly.entity_id
_entity_poly.type
_entity_poly.pdbx_seq_one_letter_code
_entity_poly.pdbx_strand_id
1 'polypeptide(L)'
;MFALISSSILLTFYFIIFLIALIIFTIAGFDSLVAINFAVIFTFIFSIIQFFLSPFILDLSLKWMYNLKWVEYSELPTYLKEFVEKEFNKRNTKLPRIGIIEDFTPEAFTYGNFPNNARIVISRGLLEILNEDEVKAVVGHEIGHIFHWDFVFMTLASFIPFLLYMLYRIAYNLARSSRGNSRNNAAGQLLLVALITYLIYIVSEYIVLYLSRLREYYADKFSALTTLKPMALATALIKVAYGIIDPNYKTDTNQSQENTSIRNTPFKVLGLMDNKQAKSLRLSLLNSTSNLNSTTNVAVLNNTIEITTDEISTNYDVISKTLAWDLFNPWATLIELHSTHPLVAKRIKNLKEIAQQNNLPFNINIPTSLPKDKDDNSVDILSNTLIDEFIIDIAFQYAPLLGLLSGLFIGFIMTSTNQNGFNLIGFPILLLALGSLAKWIYSYKIFNPNFKEYKIIDLLSKTKVSIIRSVPAVLKGKIMGRGVAGYVFSEDITFKDETGFIYVDYRIGFQLAEMAYGFFVTNNLIGKNATIKGYYRRSYAPYFEVIEIITEDNKVYKSYFRFLWLFLIIILLLIGGFFTFLGLTPIK
;
A
#
# COMPACT_ATOMS: atom_id res chain seq x y z
N MET A 1 -5.47 5.89 4.41
CA MET A 1 -5.83 5.36 3.08
C MET A 1 -7.27 5.69 2.65
N PHE A 2 -8.31 5.16 3.34
CA PHE A 2 -9.73 5.30 2.93
C PHE A 2 -10.18 6.72 2.57
N ALA A 3 -9.78 7.76 3.32
CA ALA A 3 -10.19 9.15 3.06
C ALA A 3 -9.67 9.73 1.72
N LEU A 4 -8.56 9.22 1.18
CA LEU A 4 -8.01 9.66 -0.11
C LEU A 4 -8.54 8.81 -1.27
N ILE A 5 -8.76 7.51 -1.06
CA ILE A 5 -9.45 6.67 -2.05
C ILE A 5 -10.91 7.11 -2.19
N SER A 6 -11.57 7.46 -1.09
CA SER A 6 -12.87 8.13 -1.15
C SER A 6 -12.71 9.48 -1.85
N SER A 7 -11.84 10.41 -1.42
CA SER A 7 -11.75 11.72 -2.10
C SER A 7 -11.52 11.62 -3.62
N SER A 8 -10.73 10.65 -4.10
CA SER A 8 -10.51 10.39 -5.54
C SER A 8 -11.70 9.74 -6.26
N ILE A 9 -12.40 8.79 -5.63
CA ILE A 9 -13.63 8.19 -6.18
C ILE A 9 -14.75 9.24 -6.21
N LEU A 10 -14.91 9.98 -5.11
CA LEU A 10 -15.83 11.10 -4.98
C LEU A 10 -15.49 12.22 -5.98
N LEU A 11 -14.20 12.48 -6.27
CA LEU A 11 -13.75 13.36 -7.37
C LEU A 11 -14.26 12.90 -8.73
N THR A 12 -14.11 11.61 -9.00
CA THR A 12 -14.52 11.00 -10.26
C THR A 12 -16.04 11.06 -10.40
N PHE A 13 -16.77 10.82 -9.30
CA PHE A 13 -18.21 11.04 -9.21
C PHE A 13 -18.59 12.52 -9.42
N TYR A 14 -17.93 13.49 -8.78
CA TYR A 14 -18.17 14.92 -9.01
C TYR A 14 -17.98 15.32 -10.47
N PHE A 15 -16.92 14.81 -11.12
CA PHE A 15 -16.67 15.07 -12.54
C PHE A 15 -17.71 14.41 -13.45
N ILE A 16 -18.13 13.17 -13.15
CA ILE A 16 -19.21 12.49 -13.88
C ILE A 16 -20.54 13.23 -13.70
N ILE A 17 -20.85 13.68 -12.48
CA ILE A 17 -22.08 14.42 -12.14
C ILE A 17 -22.08 15.81 -12.78
N PHE A 18 -20.94 16.51 -12.82
CA PHE A 18 -20.76 17.74 -13.58
C PHE A 18 -21.03 17.52 -15.08
N LEU A 19 -20.47 16.46 -15.69
CA LEU A 19 -20.72 16.13 -17.09
C LEU A 19 -22.19 15.76 -17.34
N ILE A 20 -22.82 14.96 -16.48
CA ILE A 20 -24.23 14.60 -16.59
C ILE A 20 -25.11 15.86 -16.50
N ALA A 21 -24.85 16.76 -15.54
CA ALA A 21 -25.57 18.02 -15.43
C ALA A 21 -25.40 18.89 -16.69
N LEU A 22 -24.17 19.06 -17.18
CA LEU A 22 -23.88 19.84 -18.39
C LEU A 22 -24.58 19.23 -19.63
N ILE A 23 -24.59 17.91 -19.76
CA ILE A 23 -25.30 17.18 -20.82
C ILE A 23 -26.82 17.39 -20.69
N ILE A 24 -27.40 17.28 -19.50
CA ILE A 24 -28.83 17.50 -19.27
C ILE A 24 -29.22 18.95 -19.62
N PHE A 25 -28.50 19.96 -19.14
CA PHE A 25 -28.82 21.37 -19.41
C PHE A 25 -28.62 21.75 -20.88
N THR A 26 -27.62 21.18 -21.58
CA THR A 26 -27.44 21.42 -23.02
C THR A 26 -28.48 20.70 -23.88
N ILE A 27 -28.92 19.49 -23.51
CA ILE A 27 -30.04 18.79 -24.17
C ILE A 27 -31.37 19.52 -23.90
N ALA A 28 -31.55 20.11 -22.71
CA ALA A 28 -32.71 20.91 -22.37
C ALA A 28 -32.74 22.31 -23.04
N GLY A 29 -31.82 22.60 -23.97
CA GLY A 29 -31.83 23.81 -24.79
C GLY A 29 -31.32 25.08 -24.12
N PHE A 30 -30.67 24.99 -22.96
CA PHE A 30 -30.04 26.16 -22.33
C PHE A 30 -28.74 26.56 -23.04
N ASP A 31 -28.48 27.88 -23.10
CA ASP A 31 -27.22 28.43 -23.58
C ASP A 31 -26.01 27.80 -22.89
N SER A 32 -24.94 27.59 -23.65
CA SER A 32 -23.73 26.90 -23.16
C SER A 32 -23.14 27.51 -21.87
N LEU A 33 -23.13 28.85 -21.75
CA LEU A 33 -22.69 29.55 -20.54
C LEU A 33 -23.64 29.34 -19.35
N VAL A 34 -24.94 29.29 -19.61
CA VAL A 34 -25.98 29.04 -18.59
C VAL A 34 -25.88 27.60 -18.10
N ALA A 35 -25.75 26.63 -19.01
CA ALA A 35 -25.54 25.21 -18.69
C ALA A 35 -24.24 24.98 -17.89
N ILE A 36 -23.14 25.66 -18.22
CA ILE A 36 -21.88 25.60 -17.44
C ILE A 36 -22.09 26.16 -16.03
N ASN A 37 -22.72 27.33 -15.88
CA ASN A 37 -22.97 27.93 -14.58
C ASN A 37 -23.86 27.04 -13.69
N PHE A 38 -24.94 26.48 -14.24
CA PHE A 38 -25.76 25.51 -13.52
C PHE A 38 -24.98 24.23 -13.17
N ALA A 39 -24.17 23.68 -14.07
CA ALA A 39 -23.36 22.50 -13.79
C ALA A 39 -22.34 22.73 -12.66
N VAL A 40 -21.68 23.90 -12.62
CA VAL A 40 -20.77 24.28 -11.52
C VAL A 40 -21.51 24.40 -10.19
N ILE A 41 -22.62 25.16 -10.16
CA ILE A 41 -23.43 25.38 -8.94
C ILE A 41 -24.00 24.06 -8.42
N PHE A 42 -24.55 23.23 -9.31
CA PHE A 42 -25.09 21.91 -8.98
C PHE A 42 -24.01 20.98 -8.43
N THR A 43 -22.82 20.94 -9.05
CA THR A 43 -21.69 20.11 -8.58
C THR A 43 -21.20 20.56 -7.21
N PHE A 44 -21.15 21.87 -6.94
CA PHE A 44 -20.78 22.42 -5.64
C PHE A 44 -21.81 22.07 -4.54
N ILE A 45 -23.10 22.27 -4.82
CA ILE A 45 -24.20 21.90 -3.90
C ILE A 45 -24.19 20.37 -3.65
N PHE A 46 -24.04 19.57 -4.70
CA PHE A 46 -23.93 18.11 -4.58
C PHE A 46 -22.70 17.70 -3.76
N SER A 47 -21.56 18.39 -3.91
CA SER A 47 -20.35 18.13 -3.11
C SER A 47 -20.58 18.37 -1.61
N ILE A 48 -21.32 19.42 -1.26
CA ILE A 48 -21.72 19.70 0.13
C ILE A 48 -22.65 18.59 0.65
N ILE A 49 -23.71 18.27 -0.10
CA ILE A 49 -24.66 17.20 0.28
C ILE A 49 -23.94 15.87 0.47
N GLN A 50 -23.05 15.50 -0.47
CA GLN A 50 -22.31 14.26 -0.43
C GLN A 50 -21.29 14.22 0.72
N PHE A 51 -20.64 15.33 1.07
CA PHE A 51 -19.80 15.40 2.28
C PHE A 51 -20.63 15.03 3.51
N PHE A 52 -21.77 15.70 3.73
CA PHE A 52 -22.67 15.41 4.84
C PHE A 52 -23.22 13.96 4.83
N LEU A 53 -23.50 13.40 3.65
CA LEU A 53 -24.02 12.04 3.48
C LEU A 53 -22.93 10.95 3.56
N SER A 54 -21.64 11.29 3.39
CA SER A 54 -20.56 10.31 3.26
C SER A 54 -20.40 9.34 4.45
N PRO A 55 -20.61 9.71 5.74
CA PRO A 55 -20.56 8.75 6.83
C PRO A 55 -21.73 7.76 6.79
N PHE A 56 -22.88 8.13 6.25
CA PHE A 56 -24.01 7.20 6.08
C PHE A 56 -23.74 6.19 4.95
N ILE A 57 -23.13 6.65 3.85
CA ILE A 57 -22.72 5.76 2.75
C ILE A 57 -21.65 4.76 3.23
N LEU A 58 -20.68 5.23 4.05
CA LEU A 58 -19.67 4.36 4.67
C LEU A 58 -20.25 3.43 5.74
N ASP A 59 -21.17 3.89 6.59
CA ASP A 59 -21.90 3.05 7.54
C ASP A 59 -22.68 1.92 6.84
N LEU A 60 -23.13 2.15 5.59
CA LEU A 60 -23.82 1.14 4.76
C LEU A 60 -22.84 0.21 4.05
N SER A 61 -21.79 0.73 3.41
CA SER A 61 -20.83 -0.09 2.66
C SER A 61 -20.02 -0.99 3.59
N LEU A 62 -19.63 -0.52 4.78
CA LEU A 62 -18.92 -1.35 5.76
C LEU A 62 -19.83 -2.44 6.35
N LYS A 63 -21.12 -2.17 6.59
CA LYS A 63 -22.08 -3.22 6.97
C LYS A 63 -22.21 -4.29 5.89
N TRP A 64 -22.44 -3.89 4.64
CA TRP A 64 -22.76 -4.81 3.56
C TRP A 64 -21.54 -5.55 3.00
N MET A 65 -20.42 -4.85 2.81
CA MET A 65 -19.24 -5.37 2.15
C MET A 65 -18.17 -5.85 3.15
N TYR A 66 -18.12 -5.29 4.36
CA TYR A 66 -17.10 -5.60 5.39
C TYR A 66 -17.71 -6.34 6.60
N ASN A 67 -19.00 -6.68 6.60
CA ASN A 67 -19.69 -7.33 7.74
C ASN A 67 -19.61 -6.56 9.08
N LEU A 68 -19.42 -5.24 9.03
CA LEU A 68 -19.24 -4.39 10.22
C LEU A 68 -20.45 -4.46 11.16
N LYS A 69 -20.22 -4.88 12.40
CA LYS A 69 -21.19 -4.77 13.50
C LYS A 69 -20.97 -3.47 14.26
N TRP A 70 -22.04 -2.78 14.63
CA TRP A 70 -21.96 -1.70 15.62
C TRP A 70 -22.17 -2.30 16.99
N VAL A 71 -21.28 -1.99 17.93
CA VAL A 71 -21.30 -2.54 19.30
C VAL A 71 -21.67 -1.45 20.30
N GLU A 72 -22.27 -1.85 21.41
CA GLU A 72 -22.50 -0.95 22.53
C GLU A 72 -21.24 -0.78 23.39
N TYR A 73 -21.15 0.35 24.11
CA TYR A 73 -20.03 0.61 25.05
C TYR A 73 -20.01 -0.37 26.25
N SER A 74 -21.07 -1.15 26.42
CA SER A 74 -21.21 -2.28 27.34
C SER A 74 -20.52 -3.57 26.85
N GLU A 75 -20.34 -3.73 25.54
CA GLU A 75 -19.75 -4.92 24.89
C GLU A 75 -18.24 -4.79 24.63
N LEU A 76 -17.69 -3.58 24.81
CA LEU A 76 -16.27 -3.30 24.64
C LEU A 76 -15.45 -3.79 25.85
N PRO A 77 -14.19 -4.21 25.65
CA PRO A 77 -13.27 -4.48 26.76
C PRO A 77 -13.17 -3.25 27.68
N THR A 78 -13.29 -3.47 29.00
CA THR A 78 -13.37 -2.39 30.01
C THR A 78 -12.24 -1.38 29.88
N TYR A 79 -11.00 -1.88 29.69
CA TYR A 79 -9.80 -1.07 29.52
C TYR A 79 -9.84 -0.11 28.33
N LEU A 80 -10.59 -0.47 27.27
CA LEU A 80 -10.74 0.30 26.03
C LEU A 80 -11.90 1.28 26.18
N LYS A 81 -13.02 0.82 26.75
CA LYS A 81 -14.17 1.67 27.08
C LYS A 81 -13.74 2.86 27.94
N GLU A 82 -13.09 2.60 29.07
CA GLU A 82 -12.61 3.63 30.00
C GLU A 82 -11.64 4.62 29.32
N PHE A 83 -10.76 4.12 28.45
CA PHE A 83 -9.82 4.96 27.71
C PHE A 83 -10.54 5.91 26.74
N VAL A 84 -11.48 5.41 25.94
CA VAL A 84 -12.26 6.25 25.01
C VAL A 84 -13.11 7.27 25.79
N GLU A 85 -13.82 6.83 26.83
CA GLU A 85 -14.65 7.71 27.65
C GLU A 85 -13.82 8.82 28.31
N LYS A 86 -12.65 8.49 28.88
CA LYS A 86 -11.71 9.45 29.47
C LYS A 86 -11.26 10.53 28.48
N GLU A 87 -10.84 10.16 27.27
CA GLU A 87 -10.27 11.12 26.31
C GLU A 87 -11.31 12.01 25.63
N PHE A 88 -12.56 11.53 25.46
CA PHE A 88 -13.66 12.35 24.97
C PHE A 88 -14.25 13.26 26.06
N ASN A 89 -14.39 12.77 27.29
CA ASN A 89 -14.88 13.56 28.43
C ASN A 89 -13.93 14.72 28.76
N LYS A 90 -12.60 14.49 28.73
CA LYS A 90 -11.55 15.53 28.84
C LYS A 90 -11.74 16.72 27.89
N ARG A 91 -12.41 16.51 26.75
CA ARG A 91 -12.58 17.48 25.66
C ARG A 91 -14.05 17.87 25.44
N ASN A 92 -14.96 17.49 26.34
CA ASN A 92 -16.41 17.70 26.23
C ASN A 92 -16.96 17.39 24.82
N THR A 93 -16.44 16.33 24.20
CA THR A 93 -16.74 15.94 22.81
C THR A 93 -17.62 14.69 22.83
N LYS A 94 -18.60 14.59 21.93
CA LYS A 94 -19.50 13.43 21.88
C LYS A 94 -18.72 12.15 21.56
N LEU A 95 -18.98 11.09 22.34
CA LEU A 95 -18.41 9.76 22.13
C LEU A 95 -18.58 9.27 20.68
N PRO A 96 -17.54 8.69 20.05
CA PRO A 96 -17.62 8.15 18.70
C PRO A 96 -18.48 6.88 18.69
N ARG A 97 -19.04 6.51 17.55
CA ARG A 97 -19.63 5.17 17.40
C ARG A 97 -18.51 4.16 17.15
N ILE A 98 -18.50 3.07 17.90
CA ILE A 98 -17.48 2.02 17.76
C ILE A 98 -18.11 0.82 17.05
N GLY A 99 -17.41 0.31 16.04
CA GLY A 99 -17.82 -0.87 15.29
C GLY A 99 -16.73 -1.92 15.26
N ILE A 100 -17.12 -3.19 15.32
CA ILE A 100 -16.22 -4.33 15.24
C ILE A 100 -16.42 -5.06 13.91
N ILE A 101 -15.32 -5.27 13.19
CA ILE A 101 -15.25 -6.23 12.09
C ILE A 101 -14.78 -7.56 12.70
N GLU A 102 -15.47 -8.66 12.40
CA GLU A 102 -15.07 -10.02 12.82
C GLU A 102 -14.28 -10.69 11.68
N ASP A 103 -12.96 -10.90 11.68
CA ASP A 103 -11.97 -9.92 12.15
C ASP A 103 -10.49 -10.34 12.37
N PHE A 104 -9.96 -11.53 12.06
CA PHE A 104 -8.62 -11.93 12.60
C PHE A 104 -7.38 -11.10 12.16
N THR A 105 -7.36 -10.30 11.08
CA THR A 105 -6.17 -9.43 10.85
C THR A 105 -6.34 -8.11 11.57
N PRO A 106 -5.25 -7.54 12.09
CA PRO A 106 -5.31 -6.27 12.77
C PRO A 106 -5.53 -5.08 11.81
N GLU A 107 -6.80 -4.74 11.57
CA GLU A 107 -7.24 -3.40 11.15
C GLU A 107 -7.75 -2.58 12.35
N ALA A 108 -7.42 -1.28 12.36
CA ALA A 108 -8.26 -0.24 12.96
C ALA A 108 -8.22 1.01 12.08
N PHE A 109 -9.31 1.79 12.05
CA PHE A 109 -9.38 3.09 11.38
C PHE A 109 -10.52 3.96 11.92
N THR A 110 -10.39 5.28 11.79
CA THR A 110 -11.47 6.24 12.02
C THR A 110 -12.00 6.88 10.73
N TYR A 111 -13.29 7.20 10.72
CA TYR A 111 -13.92 8.02 9.67
C TYR A 111 -15.08 8.86 10.21
N GLY A 112 -15.39 9.95 9.50
CA GLY A 112 -16.48 10.86 9.82
C GLY A 112 -16.31 12.21 9.11
N ASN A 113 -17.12 13.19 9.50
CA ASN A 113 -17.05 14.56 8.97
C ASN A 113 -16.53 15.57 9.99
N PHE A 114 -16.83 15.32 11.27
CA PHE A 114 -16.59 16.20 12.41
C PHE A 114 -16.33 15.33 13.65
N PRO A 115 -15.62 15.82 14.68
CA PRO A 115 -15.37 15.04 15.90
C PRO A 115 -16.64 14.47 16.55
N ASN A 116 -17.70 15.29 16.66
CA ASN A 116 -19.00 14.90 17.21
C ASN A 116 -19.81 13.91 16.35
N ASN A 117 -19.29 13.50 15.18
CA ASN A 117 -19.90 12.50 14.28
C ASN A 117 -18.86 11.49 13.77
N ALA A 118 -17.77 11.29 14.50
CA ALA A 118 -16.75 10.29 14.18
C ALA A 118 -17.20 8.86 14.50
N ARG A 119 -16.59 7.90 13.82
CA ARG A 119 -16.63 6.47 14.13
C ARG A 119 -15.21 5.93 14.25
N ILE A 120 -15.02 4.91 15.09
CA ILE A 120 -13.81 4.11 15.15
C ILE A 120 -14.20 2.69 14.82
N VAL A 121 -13.50 2.07 13.87
CA VAL A 121 -13.69 0.68 13.49
C VAL A 121 -12.45 -0.10 13.90
N ILE A 122 -12.67 -1.26 14.51
CA ILE A 122 -11.62 -2.13 15.04
C ILE A 122 -11.91 -3.57 14.60
N SER A 123 -10.89 -4.26 14.12
CA SER A 123 -10.95 -5.71 13.84
C SER A 123 -10.87 -6.54 15.13
N ARG A 124 -11.54 -7.69 15.16
CA ARG A 124 -11.42 -8.68 16.25
C ARG A 124 -9.95 -9.06 16.51
N GLY A 125 -9.18 -9.21 15.45
CA GLY A 125 -7.78 -9.62 15.39
C GLY A 125 -6.82 -8.58 15.93
N LEU A 126 -7.12 -7.28 15.77
CA LEU A 126 -6.37 -6.25 16.48
C LEU A 126 -6.52 -6.40 18.00
N LEU A 127 -7.70 -6.82 18.48
CA LEU A 127 -7.94 -7.12 19.90
C LEU A 127 -7.39 -8.49 20.35
N GLU A 128 -7.04 -9.39 19.44
CA GLU A 128 -6.45 -10.71 19.74
C GLU A 128 -4.92 -10.76 19.62
N ILE A 129 -4.31 -9.89 18.80
CA ILE A 129 -2.86 -9.84 18.53
C ILE A 129 -2.15 -8.78 19.40
N LEU A 130 -2.87 -7.72 19.80
CA LEU A 130 -2.34 -6.65 20.62
C LEU A 130 -2.76 -6.80 22.09
N ASN A 131 -1.85 -6.49 23.01
CA ASN A 131 -2.18 -6.36 24.44
C ASN A 131 -2.96 -5.06 24.72
N GLU A 132 -3.48 -4.89 25.93
CA GLU A 132 -4.34 -3.73 26.25
C GLU A 132 -3.68 -2.37 25.98
N ASP A 133 -2.38 -2.23 26.26
CA ASP A 133 -1.67 -0.96 26.07
C ASP A 133 -1.40 -0.69 24.59
N GLU A 134 -1.11 -1.73 23.81
CA GLU A 134 -1.00 -1.66 22.36
C GLU A 134 -2.34 -1.29 21.72
N VAL A 135 -3.46 -1.85 22.18
CA VAL A 135 -4.82 -1.47 21.75
C VAL A 135 -5.14 -0.01 22.15
N LYS A 136 -4.86 0.40 23.40
CA LYS A 136 -5.00 1.80 23.85
C LYS A 136 -4.14 2.74 23.00
N ALA A 137 -2.95 2.32 22.58
CA ALA A 137 -2.05 3.09 21.74
C ALA A 137 -2.55 3.23 20.29
N VAL A 138 -3.03 2.16 19.66
CA VAL A 138 -3.61 2.23 18.31
C VAL A 138 -4.91 3.03 18.32
N VAL A 139 -5.82 2.78 19.26
CA VAL A 139 -7.06 3.57 19.36
C VAL A 139 -6.74 5.02 19.75
N GLY A 140 -5.69 5.27 20.54
CA GLY A 140 -5.16 6.61 20.80
C GLY A 140 -4.70 7.34 19.52
N HIS A 141 -4.12 6.62 18.56
CA HIS A 141 -3.72 7.17 17.26
C HIS A 141 -4.97 7.57 16.44
N GLU A 142 -5.97 6.69 16.35
CA GLU A 142 -7.24 6.98 15.68
C GLU A 142 -8.01 8.14 16.34
N ILE A 143 -7.99 8.24 17.67
CA ILE A 143 -8.54 9.39 18.41
C ILE A 143 -7.79 10.69 18.10
N GLY A 144 -6.47 10.61 17.88
CA GLY A 144 -5.66 11.72 17.38
C GLY A 144 -6.19 12.25 16.03
N HIS A 145 -6.48 11.38 15.08
CA HIS A 145 -7.08 11.76 13.79
C HIS A 145 -8.44 12.46 13.95
N ILE A 146 -9.28 12.01 14.89
CA ILE A 146 -10.55 12.66 15.21
C ILE A 146 -10.33 14.09 15.73
N PHE A 147 -9.47 14.27 16.74
CA PHE A 147 -9.28 15.57 17.39
C PHE A 147 -8.44 16.57 16.58
N HIS A 148 -7.62 16.12 15.62
CA HIS A 148 -6.91 16.99 14.68
C HIS A 148 -7.75 17.45 13.48
N TRP A 149 -9.03 17.04 13.39
CA TRP A 149 -9.96 17.38 12.28
C TRP A 149 -9.50 16.87 10.91
N ASP A 150 -8.75 15.76 10.89
CA ASP A 150 -8.12 15.18 9.70
C ASP A 150 -9.07 14.99 8.52
N PHE A 151 -10.32 14.62 8.79
CA PHE A 151 -11.34 14.43 7.76
C PHE A 151 -11.59 15.70 6.95
N VAL A 152 -11.73 16.85 7.63
CA VAL A 152 -11.98 18.15 7.00
C VAL A 152 -10.70 18.64 6.35
N PHE A 153 -9.57 18.56 7.06
CA PHE A 153 -8.28 19.02 6.57
C PHE A 153 -7.85 18.30 5.28
N MET A 154 -7.91 16.96 5.25
CA MET A 154 -7.57 16.20 4.05
C MET A 154 -8.59 16.38 2.92
N THR A 155 -9.88 16.59 3.23
CA THR A 155 -10.88 16.92 2.20
C THR A 155 -10.58 18.26 1.52
N LEU A 156 -10.27 19.30 2.30
CA LEU A 156 -9.90 20.61 1.78
C LEU A 156 -8.56 20.59 1.01
N ALA A 157 -7.56 19.87 1.53
CA ALA A 157 -6.28 19.70 0.82
C ALA A 157 -6.46 18.98 -0.53
N SER A 158 -7.30 17.95 -0.59
CA SER A 158 -7.59 17.18 -1.82
C SER A 158 -8.40 17.97 -2.87
N PHE A 159 -9.06 19.06 -2.46
CA PHE A 159 -9.78 19.95 -3.39
C PHE A 159 -8.83 20.79 -4.26
N ILE A 160 -7.61 21.05 -3.82
CA ILE A 160 -6.62 21.85 -4.56
C ILE A 160 -6.16 21.13 -5.85
N PRO A 161 -5.68 19.86 -5.82
CA PRO A 161 -5.39 19.10 -7.03
C PRO A 161 -6.58 19.01 -7.99
N PHE A 162 -7.81 18.88 -7.46
CA PHE A 162 -9.01 18.82 -8.28
C PHE A 162 -9.25 20.09 -9.09
N LEU A 163 -9.21 21.27 -8.46
CA LEU A 163 -9.38 22.55 -9.15
C LEU A 163 -8.31 22.75 -10.23
N LEU A 164 -7.05 22.39 -9.93
CA LEU A 164 -5.94 22.47 -10.88
C LEU A 164 -6.16 21.51 -12.06
N TYR A 165 -6.54 20.26 -11.82
CA TYR A 165 -6.85 19.31 -12.88
C TYR A 165 -8.04 19.76 -13.75
N MET A 166 -9.09 20.31 -13.13
CA MET A 166 -10.26 20.87 -13.83
C MET A 166 -9.86 22.06 -14.72
N LEU A 167 -9.06 22.99 -14.21
CA LEU A 167 -8.52 24.13 -14.97
C LEU A 167 -7.65 23.67 -16.14
N TYR A 168 -6.78 22.68 -15.94
CA TYR A 168 -6.02 22.02 -17.02
C TYR A 168 -6.95 21.47 -18.10
N ARG A 169 -7.99 20.71 -17.74
CA ARG A 169 -8.93 20.11 -18.70
C ARG A 169 -9.73 21.18 -19.46
N ILE A 170 -10.15 22.25 -18.79
CA ILE A 170 -10.84 23.39 -19.43
C ILE A 170 -9.91 24.08 -20.44
N ALA A 171 -8.69 24.47 -20.03
CA ALA A 171 -7.72 25.15 -20.89
C ALA A 171 -7.32 24.28 -22.10
N TYR A 172 -7.07 22.98 -21.89
CA TYR A 172 -6.74 22.03 -22.96
C TYR A 172 -7.90 21.87 -23.96
N ASN A 173 -9.14 21.73 -23.47
CA ASN A 173 -10.32 21.60 -24.33
C ASN A 173 -10.56 22.89 -25.15
N LEU A 174 -10.47 24.07 -24.52
CA LEU A 174 -10.60 25.36 -25.20
C LEU A 174 -9.52 25.56 -26.26
N ALA A 175 -8.26 25.19 -25.97
CA ALA A 175 -7.17 25.22 -26.94
C ALA A 175 -7.45 24.32 -28.15
N ARG A 176 -7.99 23.11 -27.91
CA ARG A 176 -8.34 22.16 -28.98
C ARG A 176 -9.49 22.69 -29.85
N SER A 177 -10.53 23.26 -29.25
CA SER A 177 -11.65 23.86 -29.99
C SER A 177 -11.25 25.14 -30.75
N SER A 178 -10.35 25.96 -30.20
CA SER A 178 -9.84 27.16 -30.87
C SER A 178 -8.95 26.85 -32.08
N ARG A 179 -8.52 25.59 -32.27
CA ARG A 179 -7.58 25.17 -33.32
C ARG A 179 -8.20 25.12 -34.74
N GLY A 180 -9.52 25.23 -34.85
CA GLY A 180 -10.23 25.34 -36.14
C GLY A 180 -10.46 26.78 -36.62
N ASN A 181 -9.96 27.79 -35.90
CA ASN A 181 -10.24 29.21 -36.16
C ASN A 181 -8.93 30.01 -36.25
N SER A 182 -8.92 31.14 -36.98
CA SER A 182 -7.69 31.87 -37.37
C SER A 182 -6.94 32.60 -36.22
N ARG A 183 -7.12 32.18 -34.96
CA ARG A 183 -6.50 32.76 -33.75
C ARG A 183 -5.43 31.84 -33.16
N ASN A 184 -4.45 31.43 -33.96
CA ASN A 184 -3.36 30.52 -33.56
C ASN A 184 -2.68 30.93 -32.24
N ASN A 185 -2.43 32.23 -32.03
CA ASN A 185 -1.76 32.75 -30.83
C ASN A 185 -2.55 32.45 -29.53
N ALA A 186 -3.88 32.52 -29.57
CA ALA A 186 -4.73 32.24 -28.41
C ALA A 186 -4.75 30.75 -28.07
N ALA A 187 -4.78 29.87 -29.08
CA ALA A 187 -4.67 28.43 -28.87
C ALA A 187 -3.30 28.04 -28.26
N GLY A 188 -2.20 28.68 -28.70
CA GLY A 188 -0.87 28.49 -28.12
C GLY A 188 -0.79 28.92 -26.65
N GLN A 189 -1.35 30.08 -26.31
CA GLN A 189 -1.43 30.56 -24.91
C GLN A 189 -2.24 29.60 -24.03
N LEU A 190 -3.39 29.10 -24.50
CA LEU A 190 -4.22 28.15 -23.75
C LEU A 190 -3.52 26.79 -23.54
N LEU A 191 -2.71 26.31 -24.50
CA LEU A 191 -1.88 25.12 -24.31
C LEU A 191 -0.77 25.35 -23.26
N LEU A 192 -0.15 26.53 -23.23
CA LEU A 192 0.86 26.89 -22.24
C LEU A 192 0.25 26.99 -20.83
N VAL A 193 -0.94 27.59 -20.69
CA VAL A 193 -1.70 27.59 -19.44
C VAL A 193 -2.02 26.15 -19.01
N ALA A 194 -2.56 25.32 -19.91
CA ALA A 194 -2.87 23.93 -19.61
C ALA A 194 -1.63 23.14 -19.13
N LEU A 195 -0.47 23.32 -19.77
CA LEU A 195 0.79 22.68 -19.36
C LEU A 195 1.24 23.13 -17.96
N ILE A 196 1.24 24.44 -17.68
CA ILE A 196 1.63 24.99 -16.38
C ILE A 196 0.67 24.49 -15.28
N THR A 197 -0.64 24.55 -15.50
CA THR A 197 -1.62 24.07 -14.52
C THR A 197 -1.50 22.56 -14.29
N TYR A 198 -1.18 21.77 -15.32
CA TYR A 198 -0.93 20.33 -15.16
C TYR A 198 0.33 20.02 -14.33
N LEU A 199 1.41 20.79 -14.49
CA LEU A 199 2.60 20.67 -13.66
C LEU A 199 2.33 21.05 -12.19
N ILE A 200 1.56 22.13 -11.96
CA ILE A 200 1.17 22.55 -10.59
C ILE A 200 0.22 21.51 -9.97
N TYR A 201 -0.68 20.90 -10.75
CA TYR A 201 -1.51 19.77 -10.33
C TYR A 201 -0.65 18.60 -9.81
N ILE A 202 0.36 18.14 -10.56
CA ILE A 202 1.28 17.08 -10.12
C ILE A 202 1.97 17.46 -8.80
N VAL A 203 2.51 18.68 -8.68
CA VAL A 203 3.14 19.15 -7.44
C VAL A 203 2.16 19.16 -6.27
N SER A 204 0.89 19.55 -6.50
CA SER A 204 -0.14 19.58 -5.45
C SER A 204 -0.52 18.19 -4.94
N GLU A 205 -0.49 17.14 -5.78
CA GLU A 205 -0.70 15.75 -5.31
C GLU A 205 0.40 15.32 -4.32
N TYR A 206 1.66 15.68 -4.60
CA TYR A 206 2.80 15.33 -3.74
C TYR A 206 2.74 16.09 -2.41
N ILE A 207 2.22 17.32 -2.40
CA ILE A 207 1.92 18.09 -1.19
C ILE A 207 0.81 17.41 -0.38
N VAL A 208 -0.28 16.94 -1.01
CA VAL A 208 -1.36 16.21 -0.33
C VAL A 208 -0.84 14.89 0.26
N LEU A 209 0.02 14.15 -0.45
CA LEU A 209 0.68 12.96 0.09
C LEU A 209 1.59 13.30 1.29
N TYR A 210 2.40 14.36 1.20
CA TYR A 210 3.23 14.83 2.31
C TYR A 210 2.41 15.21 3.54
N LEU A 211 1.31 15.97 3.37
CA LEU A 211 0.38 16.31 4.44
C LEU A 211 -0.27 15.06 5.04
N SER A 212 -0.65 14.08 4.21
CA SER A 212 -1.22 12.82 4.67
C SER A 212 -0.26 12.02 5.57
N ARG A 213 1.04 12.08 5.28
CA ARG A 213 2.10 11.47 6.09
C ARG A 213 2.44 12.28 7.35
N LEU A 214 2.51 13.61 7.26
CA LEU A 214 2.79 14.51 8.38
C LEU A 214 1.76 14.31 9.52
N ARG A 215 0.49 14.20 9.13
CA ARG A 215 -0.68 13.91 9.96
C ARG A 215 -0.56 12.62 10.78
N GLU A 216 0.07 11.57 10.24
CA GLU A 216 0.33 10.31 10.96
C GLU A 216 1.32 10.54 12.12
N TYR A 217 2.39 11.32 11.92
CA TYR A 217 3.33 11.67 12.99
C TYR A 217 2.66 12.52 14.10
N TYR A 218 1.68 13.37 13.76
CA TYR A 218 0.87 14.09 14.76
C TYR A 218 -0.03 13.15 15.58
N ALA A 219 -0.66 12.16 14.94
CA ALA A 219 -1.46 11.15 15.64
C ALA A 219 -0.60 10.17 16.47
N ASP A 220 0.58 9.78 15.99
CA ASP A 220 1.58 9.03 16.76
C ASP A 220 2.01 9.81 18.01
N LYS A 221 2.27 11.12 17.88
CA LYS A 221 2.60 12.00 19.01
C LYS A 221 1.43 12.16 19.97
N PHE A 222 0.20 12.32 19.47
CA PHE A 222 -0.99 12.40 20.30
C PHE A 222 -1.18 11.11 21.12
N SER A 223 -1.05 9.94 20.50
CA SER A 223 -1.16 8.64 21.17
C SER A 223 -0.07 8.46 22.23
N ALA A 224 1.19 8.72 21.87
CA ALA A 224 2.34 8.60 22.79
C ALA A 224 2.18 9.47 24.05
N LEU A 225 1.71 10.70 23.91
CA LEU A 225 1.51 11.62 25.03
C LEU A 225 0.20 11.34 25.82
N THR A 226 -0.82 10.81 25.17
CA THR A 226 -2.11 10.49 25.81
C THR A 226 -2.07 9.19 26.61
N THR A 227 -1.35 8.18 26.10
CA THR A 227 -1.13 6.89 26.78
C THR A 227 0.06 6.90 27.73
N LEU A 228 1.01 7.83 27.53
CA LEU A 228 2.37 7.83 28.13
C LEU A 228 3.18 6.55 27.81
N LYS A 229 2.80 5.80 26.77
CA LYS A 229 3.41 4.52 26.37
C LYS A 229 3.80 4.50 24.87
N PRO A 230 4.76 5.36 24.42
CA PRO A 230 5.26 5.35 23.04
C PRO A 230 5.80 3.99 22.58
N MET A 231 6.36 3.19 23.51
CA MET A 231 6.79 1.82 23.26
C MET A 231 5.62 0.91 22.82
N ALA A 232 4.44 1.06 23.42
CA ALA A 232 3.27 0.24 23.07
C ALA A 232 2.73 0.56 21.66
N LEU A 233 2.83 1.82 21.20
CA LEU A 233 2.53 2.12 19.80
C LEU A 233 3.59 1.53 18.86
N ALA A 234 4.86 1.54 19.25
CA ALA A 234 5.93 0.99 18.43
C ALA A 234 5.88 -0.55 18.32
N THR A 235 5.54 -1.28 19.39
CA THR A 235 5.32 -2.74 19.32
C THR A 235 4.04 -3.08 18.56
N ALA A 236 2.96 -2.31 18.73
CA ALA A 236 1.76 -2.45 17.91
C ALA A 236 2.07 -2.28 16.41
N LEU A 237 2.81 -1.24 16.03
CA LEU A 237 3.21 -1.01 14.64
C LEU A 237 4.04 -2.18 14.06
N ILE A 238 4.96 -2.77 14.84
CA ILE A 238 5.72 -3.96 14.43
C ILE A 238 4.79 -5.17 14.20
N LYS A 239 3.89 -5.45 15.15
CA LYS A 239 2.93 -6.57 15.07
C LYS A 239 1.95 -6.42 13.91
N VAL A 240 1.41 -5.22 13.71
CA VAL A 240 0.36 -4.97 12.71
C VAL A 240 0.91 -4.86 11.29
N ALA A 241 2.01 -4.13 11.08
CA ALA A 241 2.47 -3.77 9.73
C ALA A 241 3.52 -4.73 9.16
N TYR A 242 4.33 -5.40 10.00
CA TYR A 242 5.23 -6.47 9.55
C TYR A 242 4.67 -7.87 9.82
N GLY A 243 3.65 -7.99 10.68
CA GLY A 243 3.05 -9.28 11.03
C GLY A 243 3.84 -10.12 12.04
N ILE A 244 4.89 -9.56 12.65
CA ILE A 244 5.73 -10.27 13.64
C ILE A 244 4.92 -10.49 14.91
N ILE A 245 4.60 -11.76 15.23
CA ILE A 245 3.97 -12.13 16.49
C ILE A 245 5.02 -12.87 17.32
N ASP A 246 5.64 -12.16 18.27
CA ASP A 246 6.58 -12.76 19.21
C ASP A 246 5.84 -13.77 20.12
N PRO A 247 6.19 -15.08 20.09
CA PRO A 247 5.55 -16.09 20.95
C PRO A 247 5.93 -15.96 22.43
N ASN A 248 7.00 -15.22 22.75
CA ASN A 248 7.59 -15.10 24.08
C ASN A 248 7.44 -13.69 24.70
N TYR A 249 6.83 -12.71 24.01
CA TYR A 249 6.58 -11.37 24.56
C TYR A 249 5.48 -11.39 25.63
N LYS A 250 5.85 -11.84 26.83
CA LYS A 250 5.08 -11.62 28.06
C LYS A 250 5.09 -10.13 28.37
N THR A 251 3.90 -9.55 28.53
CA THR A 251 3.77 -8.30 29.27
C THR A 251 4.26 -8.50 30.70
N ASP A 252 4.85 -7.46 31.31
CA ASP A 252 5.17 -7.43 32.76
C ASP A 252 3.89 -7.33 33.60
N THR A 253 3.12 -8.41 33.60
CA THR A 253 1.87 -8.61 34.33
C THR A 253 2.00 -9.86 35.22
N ASN A 254 3.09 -9.89 36.01
CA ASN A 254 3.28 -10.85 37.11
C ASN A 254 2.41 -10.48 38.34
N GLN A 255 1.11 -10.35 38.11
CA GLN A 255 0.01 -10.38 39.08
C GLN A 255 -1.29 -10.59 38.27
N SER A 256 -2.20 -11.42 38.79
CA SER A 256 -3.47 -11.83 38.14
C SER A 256 -3.36 -12.87 37.00
N GLN A 257 -2.57 -13.93 37.19
CA GLN A 257 -2.95 -15.23 36.61
C GLN A 257 -3.95 -15.92 37.55
N GLU A 258 -5.22 -15.98 37.16
CA GLU A 258 -6.06 -17.15 37.44
C GLU A 258 -7.34 -17.17 36.57
N ASN A 259 -7.78 -18.37 36.19
CA ASN A 259 -9.12 -18.70 35.69
C ASN A 259 -9.68 -17.94 34.47
N THR A 260 -9.37 -18.43 33.27
CA THR A 260 -10.44 -18.69 32.28
C THR A 260 -10.10 -19.91 31.42
N SER A 261 -11.04 -20.84 31.30
CA SER A 261 -10.82 -22.12 30.63
C SER A 261 -10.92 -22.03 29.10
N ILE A 262 -10.11 -22.84 28.42
CA ILE A 262 -10.14 -23.01 26.96
C ILE A 262 -11.58 -23.35 26.52
N ARG A 263 -12.18 -22.51 25.68
CA ARG A 263 -13.49 -22.76 25.08
C ARG A 263 -13.41 -22.74 23.57
N ASN A 264 -13.50 -23.92 22.97
CA ASN A 264 -13.45 -24.08 21.52
C ASN A 264 -14.72 -23.50 20.87
N THR A 265 -14.59 -22.35 20.21
CA THR A 265 -15.56 -21.88 19.20
C THR A 265 -14.79 -21.51 17.91
N PRO A 266 -15.30 -21.87 16.72
CA PRO A 266 -14.61 -21.58 15.47
C PRO A 266 -14.90 -20.16 14.96
N PHE A 267 -14.23 -19.82 13.84
CA PHE A 267 -14.44 -18.62 13.00
C PHE A 267 -13.77 -17.31 13.47
N LYS A 268 -13.30 -16.38 12.60
CA LYS A 268 -12.94 -16.40 11.15
C LYS A 268 -12.31 -15.03 10.77
N VAL A 269 -12.05 -14.86 9.47
CA VAL A 269 -11.93 -13.59 8.71
C VAL A 269 -10.65 -12.79 8.97
N LEU A 270 -10.47 -11.69 8.25
CA LEU A 270 -9.18 -11.02 8.01
C LEU A 270 -9.34 -9.71 7.20
N GLY A 271 -8.45 -8.72 7.39
CA GLY A 271 -7.51 -8.21 6.36
C GLY A 271 -7.11 -6.70 6.42
N LEU A 272 -6.04 -6.26 5.72
CA LEU A 272 -5.83 -4.83 5.38
C LEU A 272 -4.75 -4.54 4.29
N MET A 273 -5.02 -3.45 3.55
CA MET A 273 -4.16 -2.67 2.63
C MET A 273 -3.98 -3.19 1.19
N ASP A 274 -4.03 -2.25 0.22
CA ASP A 274 -4.18 -2.49 -1.23
C ASP A 274 -3.00 -1.95 -2.05
N ASN A 275 -2.59 -2.68 -3.09
CA ASN A 275 -1.32 -2.52 -3.81
C ASN A 275 -1.31 -1.46 -4.96
N LYS A 276 -2.35 -0.64 -5.10
CA LYS A 276 -2.64 0.10 -6.36
C LYS A 276 -1.80 1.37 -6.63
N GLN A 277 -1.01 1.89 -5.69
CA GLN A 277 -0.27 3.16 -5.87
C GLN A 277 1.08 3.04 -6.61
N ALA A 278 1.65 1.83 -6.75
CA ALA A 278 2.97 1.60 -7.39
C ALA A 278 3.01 1.79 -8.93
N LYS A 279 2.04 2.50 -9.52
CA LYS A 279 1.89 2.70 -10.98
C LYS A 279 1.83 4.17 -11.41
N SER A 280 1.32 5.07 -10.58
CA SER A 280 1.36 6.52 -10.83
C SER A 280 2.78 7.06 -10.71
N LEU A 281 3.61 6.42 -9.89
CA LEU A 281 4.91 6.96 -9.52
C LEU A 281 6.08 6.25 -10.22
N ARG A 282 6.55 6.95 -11.27
CA ARG A 282 7.52 6.49 -12.28
C ARG A 282 8.16 7.66 -13.05
N LEU A 283 7.91 8.92 -12.62
CA LEU A 283 8.05 10.11 -13.48
C LEU A 283 8.97 11.20 -12.90
N SER A 284 9.56 10.99 -11.73
CA SER A 284 10.25 12.03 -10.96
C SER A 284 11.58 11.55 -10.38
N LEU A 285 12.68 12.22 -10.77
CA LEU A 285 13.93 12.39 -10.02
C LEU A 285 14.70 11.07 -9.73
N LEU A 286 15.78 10.69 -10.42
CA LEU A 286 16.94 11.39 -11.01
C LEU A 286 17.82 12.18 -10.01
N ASN A 287 19.11 11.83 -10.01
CA ASN A 287 20.30 12.57 -9.54
C ASN A 287 20.79 12.47 -8.07
N SER A 288 21.37 11.30 -7.75
CA SER A 288 22.79 11.08 -7.35
C SER A 288 23.47 11.83 -6.17
N THR A 289 24.03 11.06 -5.22
CA THR A 289 25.19 11.42 -4.35
C THR A 289 26.01 10.18 -3.93
N SER A 290 27.30 10.35 -3.56
CA SER A 290 28.20 9.39 -2.87
C SER A 290 29.55 10.11 -2.53
N ASN A 291 30.50 9.68 -1.68
CA ASN A 291 30.60 8.62 -0.66
C ASN A 291 31.83 8.90 0.27
N LEU A 292 31.95 8.27 1.45
CA LEU A 292 33.19 8.08 2.26
C LEU A 292 32.96 7.01 3.37
N ASN A 293 33.99 6.37 3.95
CA ASN A 293 33.79 5.09 4.69
C ASN A 293 34.81 4.67 5.79
N SER A 294 34.35 3.80 6.73
CA SER A 294 35.08 2.76 7.53
C SER A 294 36.00 3.11 8.74
N THR A 295 36.35 2.24 9.73
CA THR A 295 35.69 1.21 10.61
C THR A 295 36.71 0.58 11.62
N THR A 296 36.30 -0.02 12.78
CA THR A 296 36.75 -1.35 13.36
C THR A 296 36.28 -1.63 14.83
N ASN A 297 36.46 -2.85 15.38
CA ASN A 297 35.82 -3.40 16.62
C ASN A 297 36.75 -4.25 17.55
N VAL A 298 36.34 -4.56 18.80
CA VAL A 298 36.86 -5.62 19.73
C VAL A 298 35.71 -6.14 20.66
N ALA A 299 35.81 -7.35 21.27
CA ALA A 299 34.80 -7.95 22.19
C ALA A 299 35.37 -8.92 23.28
N VAL A 300 34.63 -9.20 24.38
CA VAL A 300 34.93 -10.14 25.51
C VAL A 300 33.62 -10.74 26.12
N LEU A 301 33.67 -11.83 26.90
CA LEU A 301 32.55 -12.67 27.43
C LEU A 301 32.45 -12.79 28.98
N ASN A 302 31.27 -13.16 29.52
CA ASN A 302 31.04 -14.21 30.57
C ASN A 302 29.56 -14.30 31.05
N ASN A 303 29.15 -15.44 31.64
CA ASN A 303 27.74 -15.87 31.77
C ASN A 303 27.05 -15.59 33.13
N THR A 304 25.72 -15.43 33.10
CA THR A 304 24.76 -15.75 34.20
C THR A 304 23.39 -16.15 33.62
N ILE A 305 22.72 -17.13 34.26
CA ILE A 305 21.32 -17.60 34.05
C ILE A 305 20.81 -17.48 32.59
N GLU A 306 21.13 -18.48 31.78
CA GLU A 306 20.64 -18.58 30.40
C GLU A 306 19.16 -19.01 30.35
N ILE A 307 18.27 -18.04 30.51
CA ILE A 307 17.29 -17.83 29.42
C ILE A 307 18.17 -17.51 28.21
N THR A 308 18.19 -18.38 27.20
CA THR A 308 19.16 -18.32 26.10
C THR A 308 19.17 -16.93 25.48
N THR A 309 20.25 -16.18 25.71
CA THR A 309 20.41 -14.80 25.21
C THR A 309 20.35 -14.75 23.68
N ASP A 310 20.64 -15.87 23.02
CA ASP A 310 20.41 -16.14 21.61
C ASP A 310 18.93 -15.99 21.19
N GLU A 311 17.94 -16.53 21.92
CA GLU A 311 16.52 -16.42 21.50
C GLU A 311 16.01 -14.97 21.62
N ILE A 312 16.35 -14.29 22.71
CA ILE A 312 15.97 -12.88 22.89
C ILE A 312 16.72 -11.99 21.87
N SER A 313 18.00 -12.25 21.61
CA SER A 313 18.78 -11.46 20.65
C SER A 313 18.41 -11.73 19.19
N THR A 314 17.96 -12.94 18.83
CA THR A 314 17.48 -13.23 17.46
C THR A 314 16.18 -12.50 17.13
N ASN A 315 15.21 -12.43 18.05
CA ASN A 315 14.00 -11.60 17.86
C ASN A 315 14.36 -10.11 17.68
N TYR A 316 15.29 -9.58 18.49
CA TYR A 316 15.76 -8.19 18.31
C TYR A 316 16.56 -7.97 17.02
N ASP A 317 17.39 -8.92 16.59
CA ASP A 317 18.13 -8.87 15.32
C ASP A 317 17.18 -8.94 14.11
N VAL A 318 16.15 -9.78 14.13
CA VAL A 318 15.17 -9.83 13.03
C VAL A 318 14.29 -8.57 13.00
N ILE A 319 13.83 -8.05 14.14
CA ILE A 319 13.12 -6.76 14.17
C ILE A 319 14.03 -5.66 13.61
N SER A 320 15.30 -5.60 14.03
CA SER A 320 16.28 -4.66 13.52
C SER A 320 16.51 -4.79 12.01
N LYS A 321 16.67 -6.00 11.47
CA LYS A 321 16.76 -6.28 10.03
C LYS A 321 15.50 -5.91 9.26
N THR A 322 14.32 -6.16 9.84
CA THR A 322 13.03 -5.77 9.25
C THR A 322 12.92 -4.25 9.17
N LEU A 323 13.32 -3.52 10.22
CA LEU A 323 13.39 -2.04 10.23
C LEU A 323 14.47 -1.51 9.26
N ALA A 324 15.57 -2.24 9.05
CA ALA A 324 16.67 -1.84 8.18
C ALA A 324 16.26 -1.71 6.70
N TRP A 325 15.31 -2.52 6.22
CA TRP A 325 14.77 -2.34 4.86
C TRP A 325 14.08 -0.98 4.70
N ASP A 326 13.19 -0.62 5.63
CA ASP A 326 12.48 0.67 5.63
C ASP A 326 13.43 1.87 5.76
N LEU A 327 14.54 1.71 6.48
CA LEU A 327 15.48 2.81 6.76
C LEU A 327 16.57 2.99 5.68
N PHE A 328 16.99 1.91 5.01
CA PHE A 328 18.17 1.94 4.14
C PHE A 328 17.94 1.45 2.70
N ASN A 329 16.84 0.75 2.39
CA ASN A 329 16.59 0.31 1.01
C ASN A 329 16.07 1.49 0.16
N PRO A 330 16.70 1.82 -1.00
CA PRO A 330 16.24 2.91 -1.85
C PRO A 330 14.79 2.71 -2.37
N TRP A 331 14.34 1.46 -2.54
CA TRP A 331 12.94 1.17 -2.86
C TRP A 331 11.98 1.70 -1.79
N ALA A 332 12.31 1.55 -0.50
CA ALA A 332 11.44 1.99 0.59
C ALA A 332 11.17 3.50 0.50
N THR A 333 12.21 4.31 0.26
CA THR A 333 12.07 5.78 0.13
C THR A 333 11.31 6.18 -1.14
N LEU A 334 11.53 5.49 -2.27
CA LEU A 334 10.77 5.73 -3.50
C LEU A 334 9.27 5.40 -3.34
N ILE A 335 8.96 4.33 -2.61
CA ILE A 335 7.58 3.89 -2.32
C ILE A 335 6.92 4.84 -1.29
N GLU A 336 7.62 5.24 -0.24
CA GLU A 336 7.11 6.16 0.79
C GLU A 336 6.69 7.50 0.21
N LEU A 337 7.52 8.09 -0.64
CA LEU A 337 7.26 9.40 -1.21
C LEU A 337 5.96 9.38 -2.04
N HIS A 338 5.65 8.25 -2.68
CA HIS A 338 4.39 7.98 -3.39
C HIS A 338 3.25 7.39 -2.51
N SER A 339 3.46 7.19 -1.19
CA SER A 339 2.50 6.62 -0.21
C SER A 339 1.77 7.68 0.62
N THR A 340 0.55 7.38 1.07
CA THR A 340 -0.23 8.22 2.02
C THR A 340 0.22 8.07 3.49
N HIS A 341 0.95 7.00 3.81
CA HIS A 341 1.47 6.71 5.16
C HIS A 341 3.01 6.70 5.15
N PRO A 342 3.69 7.24 6.18
CA PRO A 342 5.14 7.16 6.29
C PRO A 342 5.59 5.74 6.69
N LEU A 343 6.85 5.41 6.43
CA LEU A 343 7.41 4.09 6.71
C LEU A 343 7.39 3.78 8.21
N VAL A 344 7.12 2.52 8.53
CA VAL A 344 6.89 2.06 9.91
C VAL A 344 8.13 2.26 10.76
N ALA A 345 9.32 1.98 10.22
CA ALA A 345 10.57 2.26 10.94
C ALA A 345 10.82 3.76 11.19
N LYS A 346 10.32 4.66 10.32
CA LYS A 346 10.43 6.12 10.50
C LYS A 346 9.44 6.62 11.57
N ARG A 347 8.24 6.05 11.66
CA ARG A 347 7.29 6.25 12.77
C ARG A 347 7.87 5.79 14.10
N ILE A 348 8.44 4.59 14.15
CA ILE A 348 9.11 4.02 15.32
C ILE A 348 10.31 4.88 15.76
N LYS A 349 11.08 5.44 14.83
CA LYS A 349 12.16 6.41 15.13
C LYS A 349 11.61 7.69 15.76
N ASN A 350 10.56 8.29 15.18
CA ASN A 350 9.90 9.47 15.74
C ASN A 350 9.31 9.20 17.15
N LEU A 351 8.76 8.00 17.38
CA LEU A 351 8.28 7.57 18.70
C LEU A 351 9.41 7.44 19.73
N LYS A 352 10.60 6.98 19.32
CA LYS A 352 11.80 6.98 20.17
C LYS A 352 12.23 8.40 20.55
N GLU A 353 12.24 9.32 19.58
CA GLU A 353 12.60 10.73 19.82
C GLU A 353 11.58 11.41 20.77
N ILE A 354 10.28 11.12 20.62
CA ILE A 354 9.23 11.57 21.54
C ILE A 354 9.41 10.96 22.94
N ALA A 355 9.74 9.66 23.04
CA ALA A 355 9.97 9.00 24.32
C ALA A 355 11.15 9.64 25.08
N GLN A 356 12.26 9.88 24.38
CA GLN A 356 13.44 10.55 24.93
C GLN A 356 13.14 11.98 25.39
N GLN A 357 12.37 12.76 24.61
CA GLN A 357 11.95 14.13 24.99
C GLN A 357 11.08 14.18 26.26
N ASN A 358 10.41 13.09 26.61
CA ASN A 358 9.45 13.02 27.73
C ASN A 358 9.92 12.09 28.88
N ASN A 359 11.17 11.60 28.83
CA ASN A 359 11.73 10.63 29.78
C ASN A 359 10.90 9.32 29.92
N LEU A 360 10.29 8.87 28.83
CA LEU A 360 9.47 7.65 28.78
C LEU A 360 10.32 6.44 28.32
N PRO A 361 10.04 5.21 28.82
CA PRO A 361 10.80 4.02 28.45
C PRO A 361 10.59 3.62 26.98
N PHE A 362 11.69 3.26 26.31
CA PHE A 362 11.68 2.82 24.91
C PHE A 362 12.89 1.92 24.60
N ASN A 363 12.67 0.61 24.46
CA ASN A 363 13.72 -0.42 24.36
C ASN A 363 13.80 -1.15 23.01
N ILE A 364 13.23 -0.61 21.93
CA ILE A 364 13.48 -1.11 20.57
C ILE A 364 14.86 -0.63 20.08
N ASN A 365 15.69 -1.59 19.66
CA ASN A 365 16.94 -1.30 18.96
C ASN A 365 16.65 -0.96 17.49
N ILE A 366 16.85 0.31 17.12
CA ILE A 366 16.66 0.80 15.75
C ILE A 366 18.03 0.79 15.07
N PRO A 367 18.20 0.12 13.90
CA PRO A 367 19.49 -0.01 13.26
C PRO A 367 20.04 1.35 12.81
N THR A 368 21.33 1.60 13.09
CA THR A 368 22.07 2.78 12.65
C THR A 368 22.81 2.56 11.33
N SER A 369 22.93 1.31 10.88
CA SER A 369 23.53 0.89 9.62
C SER A 369 22.88 -0.41 9.12
N LEU A 370 23.16 -0.80 7.88
CA LEU A 370 22.70 -2.06 7.31
C LEU A 370 23.29 -3.26 8.07
N PRO A 371 22.46 -4.16 8.63
CA PRO A 371 22.93 -5.42 9.21
C PRO A 371 23.63 -6.28 8.13
N LYS A 372 24.73 -6.92 8.50
CA LYS A 372 25.37 -7.93 7.65
C LYS A 372 24.49 -9.18 7.64
N ASP A 373 24.09 -9.63 6.46
CA ASP A 373 23.42 -10.92 6.31
C ASP A 373 24.44 -12.05 6.53
N LYS A 374 24.08 -13.09 7.30
CA LYS A 374 25.02 -14.16 7.69
C LYS A 374 25.14 -15.28 6.63
N ASP A 375 24.21 -15.32 5.68
CA ASP A 375 24.13 -16.40 4.66
C ASP A 375 25.01 -16.15 3.42
N ASP A 376 25.49 -14.91 3.22
CA ASP A 376 26.16 -14.46 2.00
C ASP A 376 27.65 -14.85 2.00
N ASN A 377 27.91 -16.14 1.79
CA ASN A 377 29.26 -16.69 1.60
C ASN A 377 29.85 -16.40 0.19
N SER A 378 29.23 -15.54 -0.62
CA SER A 378 29.82 -15.08 -1.89
C SER A 378 30.88 -14.01 -1.62
N VAL A 379 32.08 -14.21 -2.19
CA VAL A 379 33.18 -13.23 -2.13
C VAL A 379 32.96 -12.15 -3.19
N ASP A 380 31.91 -11.35 -3.01
CA ASP A 380 31.57 -10.24 -3.90
C ASP A 380 32.37 -8.98 -3.53
N ILE A 381 33.45 -8.73 -4.28
CA ILE A 381 34.44 -7.65 -4.05
C ILE A 381 33.92 -6.26 -4.52
N LEU A 382 32.59 -6.06 -4.55
CA LEU A 382 31.94 -4.80 -4.94
C LEU A 382 30.99 -4.31 -3.83
N SER A 383 31.52 -3.42 -3.00
CA SER A 383 30.87 -2.92 -1.78
C SER A 383 29.99 -1.68 -2.00
N ASN A 384 28.71 -1.86 -2.36
CA ASN A 384 27.62 -0.86 -2.21
C ASN A 384 26.23 -1.53 -2.25
N THR A 385 26.09 -2.65 -1.51
CA THR A 385 25.19 -3.81 -1.69
C THR A 385 23.66 -3.62 -1.74
N LEU A 386 23.11 -2.41 -1.78
CA LEU A 386 21.69 -2.16 -2.11
C LEU A 386 21.45 -1.15 -3.24
N ILE A 387 22.41 -0.26 -3.54
CA ILE A 387 22.22 0.74 -4.60
C ILE A 387 22.37 0.07 -5.97
N ASP A 388 23.36 -0.82 -6.12
CA ASP A 388 23.58 -1.59 -7.34
C ASP A 388 22.38 -2.53 -7.63
N GLU A 389 21.85 -3.16 -6.58
CA GLU A 389 20.62 -3.97 -6.68
C GLU A 389 19.40 -3.13 -7.12
N PHE A 390 19.25 -1.93 -6.57
CA PHE A 390 18.18 -0.99 -6.93
C PHE A 390 18.29 -0.48 -8.37
N ILE A 391 19.50 -0.21 -8.87
CA ILE A 391 19.73 0.19 -10.27
C ILE A 391 19.36 -0.96 -11.23
N ILE A 392 19.74 -2.20 -10.92
CA ILE A 392 19.37 -3.38 -11.71
C ILE A 392 17.85 -3.61 -11.66
N ASP A 393 17.24 -3.51 -10.48
CA ASP A 393 15.79 -3.63 -10.30
C ASP A 393 15.03 -2.55 -11.09
N ILE A 394 15.53 -1.30 -11.11
CA ILE A 394 14.99 -0.22 -11.96
C ILE A 394 15.14 -0.57 -13.44
N ALA A 395 16.31 -1.05 -13.89
CA ALA A 395 16.52 -1.41 -15.29
C ALA A 395 15.47 -2.43 -15.77
N PHE A 396 15.23 -3.51 -15.01
CA PHE A 396 14.20 -4.49 -15.34
C PHE A 396 12.76 -3.97 -15.15
N GLN A 397 12.49 -3.17 -14.11
CA GLN A 397 11.17 -2.54 -13.91
C GLN A 397 10.82 -1.55 -15.03
N TYR A 398 11.83 -0.96 -15.68
CA TYR A 398 11.67 0.05 -16.73
C TYR A 398 11.85 -0.50 -18.15
N ALA A 399 12.46 -1.67 -18.34
CA ALA A 399 12.73 -2.33 -19.62
C ALA A 399 11.56 -2.32 -20.64
N PRO A 400 10.28 -2.53 -20.28
CA PRO A 400 9.17 -2.45 -21.25
C PRO A 400 9.02 -1.07 -21.93
N LEU A 401 9.30 0.01 -21.20
CA LEU A 401 9.21 1.38 -21.70
C LEU A 401 10.47 1.78 -22.47
N LEU A 402 11.64 1.33 -22.02
CA LEU A 402 12.89 1.51 -22.77
C LEU A 402 12.85 0.77 -24.11
N GLY A 403 12.25 -0.43 -24.12
CA GLY A 403 11.90 -1.17 -25.33
C GLY A 403 10.94 -0.40 -26.23
N LEU A 404 9.84 0.12 -25.70
CA LEU A 404 8.89 0.93 -26.49
C LEU A 404 9.56 2.16 -27.12
N LEU A 405 10.35 2.92 -26.35
CA LEU A 405 11.00 4.15 -26.81
C LEU A 405 12.11 3.88 -27.83
N SER A 406 12.95 2.88 -27.60
CA SER A 406 13.96 2.45 -28.58
C SER A 406 13.32 1.88 -29.85
N GLY A 407 12.19 1.18 -29.71
CA GLY A 407 11.41 0.66 -30.84
C GLY A 407 10.77 1.77 -31.68
N LEU A 408 10.29 2.86 -31.05
CA LEU A 408 9.82 4.05 -31.76
C LEU A 408 10.96 4.75 -32.51
N PHE A 409 12.13 4.88 -31.89
CA PHE A 409 13.32 5.47 -32.51
C PHE A 409 13.83 4.66 -33.72
N ILE A 410 13.98 3.34 -33.55
CA ILE A 410 14.41 2.42 -34.62
C ILE A 410 13.34 2.34 -35.72
N GLY A 411 12.06 2.26 -35.36
CA GLY A 411 10.95 2.27 -36.32
C GLY A 411 10.92 3.52 -37.18
N PHE A 412 11.18 4.69 -36.60
CA PHE A 412 11.29 5.96 -37.33
C PHE A 412 12.46 5.97 -38.33
N ILE A 413 13.64 5.51 -37.92
CA ILE A 413 14.81 5.39 -38.80
C ILE A 413 14.52 4.43 -39.97
N MET A 414 13.94 3.26 -39.68
CA MET A 414 13.64 2.23 -40.70
C MET A 414 12.52 2.66 -41.66
N THR A 415 11.51 3.42 -41.21
CA THR A 415 10.54 4.05 -42.13
C THR A 415 11.19 5.17 -42.95
N SER A 416 12.16 5.91 -42.40
CA SER A 416 12.87 6.95 -43.15
C SER A 416 13.78 6.40 -44.25
N THR A 417 14.35 5.20 -44.10
CA THR A 417 15.14 4.53 -45.16
C THR A 417 14.28 3.78 -46.17
N ASN A 418 13.30 2.99 -45.70
CA ASN A 418 12.57 2.04 -46.55
C ASN A 418 11.18 2.54 -47.00
N GLN A 419 10.78 3.75 -46.58
CA GLN A 419 9.45 4.37 -46.76
C GLN A 419 8.24 3.53 -46.24
N ASN A 420 8.51 2.40 -45.61
CA ASN A 420 7.50 1.44 -45.18
C ASN A 420 7.01 1.79 -43.76
N GLY A 421 5.72 2.12 -43.64
CA GLY A 421 5.08 2.54 -42.40
C GLY A 421 4.90 1.46 -41.35
N PHE A 422 4.98 0.16 -41.69
CA PHE A 422 4.84 -0.91 -40.70
C PHE A 422 5.97 -0.93 -39.66
N ASN A 423 7.14 -0.36 -39.96
CA ASN A 423 8.25 -0.25 -39.01
C ASN A 423 7.90 0.63 -37.79
N LEU A 424 7.06 1.67 -37.96
CA LEU A 424 6.53 2.51 -36.86
C LEU A 424 5.55 1.77 -35.93
N ILE A 425 5.15 0.53 -36.26
CA ILE A 425 4.26 -0.32 -35.46
C ILE A 425 5.01 -1.55 -34.95
N GLY A 426 5.75 -2.23 -35.82
CA GLY A 426 6.48 -3.45 -35.50
C GLY A 426 7.56 -3.27 -34.44
N PHE A 427 8.52 -2.35 -34.66
CA PHE A 427 9.65 -2.18 -33.73
C PHE A 427 9.21 -1.74 -32.32
N PRO A 428 8.27 -0.78 -32.13
CA PRO A 428 7.73 -0.43 -30.81
C PRO A 428 7.13 -1.63 -30.07
N ILE A 429 6.30 -2.43 -30.75
CA ILE A 429 5.62 -3.59 -30.15
C ILE A 429 6.63 -4.69 -29.82
N LEU A 430 7.53 -5.02 -30.76
CA LEU A 430 8.53 -6.07 -30.60
C LEU A 430 9.50 -5.78 -29.45
N LEU A 431 10.02 -4.55 -29.35
CA LEU A 431 10.96 -4.19 -28.29
C LEU A 431 10.26 -3.97 -26.94
N LEU A 432 9.01 -3.48 -26.91
CA LEU A 432 8.18 -3.51 -25.68
C LEU A 432 7.98 -4.95 -25.19
N ALA A 433 7.75 -5.89 -26.10
CA ALA A 433 7.53 -7.29 -25.76
C ALA A 433 8.81 -7.96 -25.23
N LEU A 434 9.97 -7.72 -25.86
CA LEU A 434 11.27 -8.16 -25.34
C LEU A 434 11.61 -7.54 -23.98
N GLY A 435 11.37 -6.24 -23.79
CA GLY A 435 11.53 -5.58 -22.48
C GLY A 435 10.59 -6.13 -21.40
N SER A 436 9.39 -6.56 -21.80
CA SER A 436 8.42 -7.23 -20.91
C SER A 436 8.85 -8.66 -20.58
N LEU A 437 9.41 -9.40 -21.55
CA LEU A 437 9.97 -10.73 -21.33
C LEU A 437 11.17 -10.67 -20.37
N ALA A 438 12.11 -9.74 -20.58
CA ALA A 438 13.26 -9.54 -19.71
C ALA A 438 12.83 -9.24 -18.25
N LYS A 439 11.84 -8.34 -18.09
CA LYS A 439 11.23 -8.06 -16.78
C LYS A 439 10.61 -9.31 -16.15
N TRP A 440 9.84 -10.08 -16.91
CA TRP A 440 9.14 -11.28 -16.43
C TRP A 440 10.12 -12.38 -15.99
N ILE A 441 11.15 -12.64 -16.79
CA ILE A 441 12.25 -13.58 -16.50
C ILE A 441 12.92 -13.24 -15.16
N TYR A 442 13.28 -11.97 -14.98
CA TYR A 442 13.95 -11.46 -13.79
C TYR A 442 13.03 -11.52 -12.55
N SER A 443 11.81 -11.01 -12.67
CA SER A 443 10.82 -10.90 -11.58
C SER A 443 10.35 -12.25 -11.01
N TYR A 444 10.50 -13.34 -11.78
CA TYR A 444 10.10 -14.69 -11.37
C TYR A 444 11.26 -15.69 -11.28
N LYS A 445 12.52 -15.23 -11.44
CA LYS A 445 13.75 -16.05 -11.32
C LYS A 445 13.69 -17.37 -12.10
N ILE A 446 13.10 -17.35 -13.30
CA ILE A 446 12.62 -18.56 -14.00
C ILE A 446 13.72 -19.59 -14.32
N PHE A 447 14.99 -19.16 -14.47
CA PHE A 447 16.12 -20.04 -14.76
C PHE A 447 16.72 -20.76 -13.55
N ASN A 448 16.45 -20.30 -12.31
CA ASN A 448 16.88 -20.98 -11.10
C ASN A 448 15.89 -20.74 -9.92
N PRO A 449 14.67 -21.29 -10.00
CA PRO A 449 13.62 -21.07 -9.02
C PRO A 449 13.80 -22.00 -7.81
N ASN A 450 14.78 -21.70 -6.95
CA ASN A 450 15.09 -22.45 -5.74
C ASN A 450 14.04 -22.19 -4.63
N PHE A 451 12.89 -22.86 -4.71
CA PHE A 451 11.85 -22.82 -3.67
C PHE A 451 12.30 -23.58 -2.42
N LYS A 452 12.67 -22.84 -1.38
CA LYS A 452 12.93 -23.39 -0.04
C LYS A 452 11.75 -23.16 0.89
N GLU A 453 11.66 -23.98 1.93
CA GLU A 453 10.77 -23.73 3.07
C GLU A 453 11.37 -22.64 3.97
N TYR A 454 10.54 -21.72 4.45
CA TYR A 454 10.92 -20.60 5.31
C TYR A 454 9.85 -20.39 6.39
N LYS A 455 10.23 -19.84 7.56
CA LYS A 455 9.26 -19.18 8.44
C LYS A 455 9.04 -17.74 7.97
N ILE A 456 7.90 -17.15 8.32
CA ILE A 456 7.54 -15.78 7.94
C ILE A 456 8.59 -14.80 8.47
N ILE A 457 9.05 -14.97 9.71
CA ILE A 457 10.08 -14.15 10.35
C ILE A 457 11.40 -14.12 9.58
N ASP A 458 11.81 -15.24 8.96
CA ASP A 458 13.04 -15.33 8.16
C ASP A 458 12.94 -14.44 6.92
N LEU A 459 11.78 -14.45 6.24
CA LEU A 459 11.52 -13.65 5.05
C LEU A 459 11.48 -12.15 5.38
N LEU A 460 10.83 -11.78 6.49
CA LEU A 460 10.76 -10.39 6.97
C LEU A 460 12.14 -9.79 7.26
N SER A 461 13.11 -10.63 7.65
CA SER A 461 14.50 -10.24 7.89
C SER A 461 15.29 -9.88 6.61
N LYS A 462 14.84 -10.30 5.41
CA LYS A 462 15.65 -10.15 4.18
C LYS A 462 15.57 -8.75 3.60
N THR A 463 16.70 -8.07 3.59
CA THR A 463 16.87 -6.67 3.13
C THR A 463 17.04 -6.54 1.60
N LYS A 464 17.61 -7.56 0.94
CA LYS A 464 17.82 -7.67 -0.53
C LYS A 464 16.55 -8.09 -1.29
N VAL A 465 15.42 -7.41 -1.04
CA VAL A 465 14.09 -7.74 -1.58
C VAL A 465 13.40 -6.47 -2.07
N SER A 466 12.57 -6.57 -3.12
CA SER A 466 11.77 -5.43 -3.63
C SER A 466 10.45 -5.89 -4.26
N ILE A 467 9.73 -4.95 -4.90
CA ILE A 467 8.53 -5.23 -5.69
C ILE A 467 8.88 -6.16 -6.87
N ILE A 468 10.07 -6.05 -7.46
CA ILE A 468 10.51 -6.88 -8.60
C ILE A 468 11.43 -8.02 -8.18
N ARG A 469 12.37 -7.79 -7.24
CA ARG A 469 13.32 -8.78 -6.72
C ARG A 469 12.66 -9.64 -5.64
N SER A 470 12.13 -10.79 -6.05
CA SER A 470 11.45 -11.75 -5.17
C SER A 470 12.37 -12.79 -4.53
N VAL A 471 11.92 -13.38 -3.42
CA VAL A 471 12.46 -14.63 -2.84
C VAL A 471 11.48 -15.78 -3.13
N PRO A 472 11.84 -16.81 -3.92
CA PRO A 472 11.02 -17.99 -4.13
C PRO A 472 10.95 -18.82 -2.83
N ALA A 473 9.75 -19.10 -2.34
CA ALA A 473 9.57 -19.68 -1.02
C ALA A 473 8.34 -20.61 -0.93
N VAL A 474 8.32 -21.41 0.12
CA VAL A 474 7.21 -22.26 0.57
C VAL A 474 6.95 -21.93 2.04
N LEU A 475 5.69 -21.65 2.36
CA LEU A 475 5.21 -21.38 3.71
C LEU A 475 4.23 -22.49 4.15
N LYS A 476 4.31 -22.90 5.42
CA LYS A 476 3.35 -23.82 6.08
C LYS A 476 2.75 -23.13 7.30
N GLY A 477 1.48 -23.42 7.59
CA GLY A 477 0.70 -22.63 8.53
C GLY A 477 -0.78 -22.59 8.14
N LYS A 478 -1.47 -21.54 8.60
CA LYS A 478 -2.94 -21.46 8.61
C LYS A 478 -3.46 -20.22 7.89
N ILE A 479 -4.49 -20.41 7.06
CA ILE A 479 -5.20 -19.31 6.40
C ILE A 479 -6.17 -18.71 7.41
N MET A 480 -5.87 -17.52 7.93
CA MET A 480 -6.70 -16.87 8.95
C MET A 480 -7.91 -16.14 8.35
N GLY A 481 -7.82 -15.73 7.07
CA GLY A 481 -8.94 -15.26 6.25
C GLY A 481 -8.51 -14.47 5.01
N ARG A 482 -9.37 -13.56 4.53
CA ARG A 482 -9.38 -12.76 3.28
C ARG A 482 -8.70 -11.36 3.32
N GLY A 483 -7.83 -10.98 2.39
CA GLY A 483 -6.85 -9.87 2.50
C GLY A 483 -7.27 -8.44 2.93
N VAL A 484 -8.56 -8.05 3.00
CA VAL A 484 -9.04 -6.77 3.59
C VAL A 484 -10.22 -7.02 4.56
N ALA A 485 -10.26 -6.35 5.73
CA ALA A 485 -11.08 -6.69 6.90
C ALA A 485 -12.55 -6.94 6.56
N GLY A 486 -13.00 -8.18 6.75
CA GLY A 486 -14.37 -8.59 6.46
C GLY A 486 -14.79 -8.46 4.99
N TYR A 487 -13.92 -7.95 4.10
CA TYR A 487 -14.27 -7.50 2.75
C TYR A 487 -14.65 -8.68 1.87
N VAL A 488 -15.95 -8.92 1.70
CA VAL A 488 -16.51 -10.17 1.15
C VAL A 488 -16.00 -10.52 -0.26
N PHE A 489 -15.49 -9.55 -1.01
CA PHE A 489 -14.94 -9.73 -2.35
C PHE A 489 -13.41 -9.83 -2.41
N SER A 490 -12.70 -9.72 -1.28
CA SER A 490 -11.23 -9.82 -1.24
C SER A 490 -10.77 -11.22 -1.64
N GLU A 491 -10.01 -11.26 -2.73
CA GLU A 491 -9.36 -12.41 -3.36
C GLU A 491 -8.19 -12.94 -2.54
N ASP A 492 -7.39 -12.01 -2.03
CA ASP A 492 -6.20 -12.21 -1.21
C ASP A 492 -6.53 -12.92 0.12
N ILE A 493 -5.50 -13.36 0.83
CA ILE A 493 -5.60 -13.93 2.17
C ILE A 493 -4.47 -13.43 3.08
N THR A 494 -4.53 -13.72 4.37
CA THR A 494 -3.32 -13.70 5.23
C THR A 494 -3.14 -15.07 5.82
N PHE A 495 -1.87 -15.43 5.85
CA PHE A 495 -1.38 -16.70 6.30
C PHE A 495 -0.57 -16.49 7.56
N LYS A 496 -0.85 -17.28 8.60
CA LYS A 496 -0.17 -17.25 9.90
C LYS A 496 0.64 -18.52 10.10
N ASP A 497 1.88 -18.39 10.52
CA ASP A 497 2.71 -19.49 11.02
C ASP A 497 2.95 -19.35 12.54
N GLU A 498 3.97 -20.04 13.05
CA GLU A 498 4.37 -20.00 14.47
C GLU A 498 5.01 -18.66 14.90
N THR A 499 5.44 -17.83 13.94
CA THR A 499 6.33 -16.67 14.14
C THR A 499 5.69 -15.34 13.75
N GLY A 500 4.60 -15.38 12.98
CA GLY A 500 3.92 -14.19 12.52
C GLY A 500 2.84 -14.48 11.50
N PHE A 501 2.42 -13.42 10.80
CA PHE A 501 1.48 -13.49 9.69
C PHE A 501 1.97 -12.66 8.49
N ILE A 502 1.50 -12.99 7.30
CA ILE A 502 1.83 -12.26 6.08
C ILE A 502 0.64 -12.21 5.11
N TYR A 503 0.48 -11.07 4.44
CA TYR A 503 -0.48 -10.91 3.35
C TYR A 503 -0.06 -11.73 2.12
N VAL A 504 -1.02 -12.43 1.55
CA VAL A 504 -0.86 -13.40 0.47
C VAL A 504 -1.73 -12.97 -0.70
N ASP A 505 -1.06 -12.62 -1.79
CA ASP A 505 -1.58 -11.92 -2.95
C ASP A 505 -1.99 -12.96 -4.02
N TYR A 506 -3.30 -13.11 -4.27
CA TYR A 506 -3.89 -14.14 -5.13
C TYR A 506 -4.41 -13.57 -6.45
N ARG A 507 -3.50 -13.39 -7.40
CA ARG A 507 -3.83 -12.84 -8.73
C ARG A 507 -4.38 -13.89 -9.68
N ILE A 508 -5.37 -13.50 -10.47
CA ILE A 508 -5.86 -14.21 -11.65
C ILE A 508 -5.52 -13.41 -12.92
N GLY A 509 -5.54 -12.08 -12.85
CA GLY A 509 -5.21 -11.13 -13.91
C GLY A 509 -6.39 -10.27 -14.39
N PHE A 510 -7.58 -10.47 -13.83
CA PHE A 510 -8.79 -9.72 -14.18
C PHE A 510 -9.62 -9.44 -12.92
N GLN A 511 -9.82 -8.16 -12.60
CA GLN A 511 -10.41 -7.71 -11.34
C GLN A 511 -11.79 -8.33 -11.04
N LEU A 512 -12.61 -8.62 -12.06
CA LEU A 512 -13.92 -9.28 -11.89
C LEU A 512 -13.80 -10.77 -11.54
N ALA A 513 -12.78 -11.47 -12.05
CA ALA A 513 -12.50 -12.86 -11.70
C ALA A 513 -11.92 -12.96 -10.28
N GLU A 514 -11.05 -12.01 -9.91
CA GLU A 514 -10.52 -11.86 -8.56
C GLU A 514 -11.66 -11.57 -7.56
N MET A 515 -12.50 -10.56 -7.83
CA MET A 515 -13.69 -10.23 -7.02
C MET A 515 -14.64 -11.44 -6.84
N ALA A 516 -14.85 -12.24 -7.89
CA ALA A 516 -15.65 -13.47 -7.82
C ALA A 516 -14.95 -14.57 -7.00
N TYR A 517 -13.63 -14.74 -7.13
CA TYR A 517 -12.85 -15.69 -6.34
C TYR A 517 -12.89 -15.34 -4.85
N GLY A 518 -12.74 -14.06 -4.51
CA GLY A 518 -12.85 -13.57 -3.14
C GLY A 518 -14.22 -13.84 -2.50
N PHE A 519 -15.29 -13.75 -3.29
CA PHE A 519 -16.65 -14.05 -2.85
C PHE A 519 -16.91 -15.56 -2.70
N PHE A 520 -16.67 -16.36 -3.75
CA PHE A 520 -17.06 -17.77 -3.80
C PHE A 520 -16.02 -18.75 -3.24
N VAL A 521 -14.73 -18.44 -3.30
CA VAL A 521 -13.65 -19.38 -2.96
C VAL A 521 -12.99 -19.03 -1.64
N THR A 522 -12.54 -17.77 -1.46
CA THR A 522 -11.72 -17.39 -0.29
C THR A 522 -12.42 -17.69 1.04
N ASN A 523 -13.75 -17.51 1.12
CA ASN A 523 -14.57 -17.83 2.29
C ASN A 523 -14.51 -19.32 2.75
N ASN A 524 -14.08 -20.23 1.86
CA ASN A 524 -13.95 -21.67 2.10
C ASN A 524 -12.50 -22.12 2.39
N LEU A 525 -11.52 -21.24 2.18
CA LEU A 525 -10.12 -21.44 2.58
C LEU A 525 -9.88 -21.07 4.05
N ILE A 526 -10.69 -20.14 4.57
CA ILE A 526 -10.50 -19.58 5.92
C ILE A 526 -10.62 -20.65 7.01
N GLY A 527 -9.63 -20.69 7.90
CA GLY A 527 -9.57 -21.59 9.06
C GLY A 527 -8.87 -22.92 8.79
N LYS A 528 -8.44 -23.19 7.55
CA LYS A 528 -7.69 -24.40 7.17
C LYS A 528 -6.18 -24.19 7.28
N ASN A 529 -5.44 -25.26 7.57
CA ASN A 529 -4.01 -25.24 7.34
C ASN A 529 -3.74 -25.48 5.84
N ALA A 530 -2.65 -24.89 5.34
CA ALA A 530 -2.24 -25.02 3.96
C ALA A 530 -0.72 -24.92 3.83
N THR A 531 -0.21 -25.43 2.71
CA THR A 531 1.13 -25.10 2.20
C THR A 531 0.95 -24.12 1.05
N ILE A 532 1.58 -22.94 1.14
CA ILE A 532 1.53 -21.91 0.10
C ILE A 532 2.92 -21.75 -0.52
N LYS A 533 2.99 -21.86 -1.84
CA LYS A 533 4.23 -21.74 -2.62
C LYS A 533 4.12 -20.56 -3.55
N GLY A 534 5.17 -19.74 -3.60
CA GLY A 534 5.08 -18.43 -4.24
C GLY A 534 6.36 -17.60 -4.10
N TYR A 535 6.18 -16.29 -4.22
CA TYR A 535 7.25 -15.31 -4.25
C TYR A 535 7.03 -14.27 -3.14
N TYR A 536 7.88 -14.29 -2.12
CA TYR A 536 7.95 -13.18 -1.17
C TYR A 536 8.48 -11.93 -1.85
N ARG A 537 7.80 -10.80 -1.61
CA ARG A 537 8.10 -9.46 -2.14
C ARG A 537 7.90 -8.43 -1.04
N ARG A 538 8.50 -7.25 -1.22
CA ARG A 538 8.34 -6.14 -0.28
C ARG A 538 8.01 -4.83 -1.00
N SER A 539 6.92 -4.22 -0.58
CA SER A 539 6.39 -2.93 -1.02
C SER A 539 6.37 -1.99 0.19
N TYR A 540 5.37 -1.13 0.35
CA TYR A 540 5.09 -0.43 1.61
C TYR A 540 4.84 -1.40 2.78
N ALA A 541 4.40 -2.63 2.46
CA ALA A 541 4.23 -3.76 3.37
C ALA A 541 4.88 -5.03 2.77
N PRO A 542 5.25 -6.03 3.59
CA PRO A 542 5.64 -7.36 3.15
C PRO A 542 4.44 -8.16 2.62
N TYR A 543 4.60 -8.88 1.50
CA TYR A 543 3.54 -9.72 0.95
C TYR A 543 4.08 -10.91 0.15
N PHE A 544 3.21 -11.87 -0.16
CA PHE A 544 3.56 -13.15 -0.77
C PHE A 544 2.69 -13.44 -2.00
N GLU A 545 3.26 -13.33 -3.20
CA GLU A 545 2.56 -13.59 -4.47
C GLU A 545 2.41 -15.10 -4.71
N VAL A 546 1.17 -15.59 -4.82
CA VAL A 546 0.85 -17.03 -4.91
C VAL A 546 1.22 -17.63 -6.27
N ILE A 547 1.80 -18.83 -6.26
CA ILE A 547 1.74 -19.78 -7.39
C ILE A 547 0.67 -20.85 -7.12
N GLU A 548 0.75 -21.53 -5.98
CA GLU A 548 -0.17 -22.60 -5.60
C GLU A 548 -0.39 -22.66 -4.08
N ILE A 549 -1.65 -22.86 -3.68
CA ILE A 549 -2.10 -23.12 -2.31
C ILE A 549 -2.58 -24.57 -2.26
N ILE A 550 -2.01 -25.38 -1.37
CA ILE A 550 -2.37 -26.77 -1.13
C ILE A 550 -2.98 -26.86 0.27
N THR A 551 -4.30 -27.05 0.36
CA THR A 551 -5.00 -27.23 1.65
C THR A 551 -4.87 -28.67 2.17
N GLU A 552 -5.10 -28.89 3.47
CA GLU A 552 -5.16 -30.22 4.09
C GLU A 552 -6.10 -31.21 3.36
N ASP A 553 -7.21 -30.73 2.75
CA ASP A 553 -8.12 -31.52 1.90
C ASP A 553 -7.44 -32.10 0.61
N ASN A 554 -6.13 -31.91 0.41
CA ASN A 554 -5.39 -32.09 -0.86
C ASN A 554 -5.94 -31.30 -2.06
N LYS A 555 -6.84 -30.32 -1.83
CA LYS A 555 -7.30 -29.38 -2.87
C LYS A 555 -6.20 -28.37 -3.18
N VAL A 556 -5.93 -28.19 -4.47
CA VAL A 556 -4.88 -27.30 -4.98
C VAL A 556 -5.48 -26.15 -5.76
N TYR A 557 -5.24 -24.92 -5.30
CA TYR A 557 -5.68 -23.68 -5.93
C TYR A 557 -4.46 -23.02 -6.58
N LYS A 558 -4.50 -22.76 -7.89
CA LYS A 558 -3.33 -22.29 -8.66
C LYS A 558 -3.58 -20.92 -9.29
N SER A 559 -2.64 -20.00 -9.08
CA SER A 559 -2.56 -18.77 -9.87
C SER A 559 -1.97 -19.04 -11.25
N TYR A 560 -2.68 -18.60 -12.27
CA TYR A 560 -2.21 -18.60 -13.66
C TYR A 560 -1.70 -17.22 -14.12
N PHE A 561 -1.69 -16.21 -13.24
CA PHE A 561 -1.34 -14.81 -13.55
C PHE A 561 0.00 -14.67 -14.29
N ARG A 562 1.04 -15.36 -13.80
CA ARG A 562 2.36 -15.39 -14.43
C ARG A 562 2.35 -15.97 -15.85
N PHE A 563 1.49 -16.95 -16.12
CA PHE A 563 1.35 -17.56 -17.46
C PHE A 563 0.48 -16.71 -18.39
N LEU A 564 -0.55 -16.03 -17.88
CA LEU A 564 -1.34 -15.06 -18.62
C LEU A 564 -0.45 -13.91 -19.14
N TRP A 565 0.44 -13.39 -18.30
CA TRP A 565 1.43 -12.39 -18.73
C TRP A 565 2.41 -12.93 -19.77
N LEU A 566 2.92 -14.16 -19.61
CA LEU A 566 3.78 -14.78 -20.61
C LEU A 566 3.06 -14.95 -21.97
N PHE A 567 1.79 -15.37 -21.95
CA PHE A 567 0.96 -15.51 -23.15
C PHE A 567 0.73 -14.16 -23.86
N LEU A 568 0.43 -13.09 -23.11
CA LEU A 568 0.33 -11.73 -23.66
C LEU A 568 1.67 -11.24 -24.24
N ILE A 569 2.80 -11.54 -23.59
CA ILE A 569 4.15 -11.23 -24.09
C ILE A 569 4.43 -11.98 -25.40
N ILE A 570 4.07 -13.27 -25.50
CA ILE A 570 4.21 -14.07 -26.73
C ILE A 570 3.34 -13.50 -27.86
N ILE A 571 2.09 -13.11 -27.58
CA ILE A 571 1.22 -12.44 -28.56
C ILE A 571 1.88 -11.14 -29.07
N LEU A 572 2.44 -10.32 -28.17
CA LEU A 572 3.11 -9.08 -28.56
C LEU A 572 4.41 -9.34 -29.35
N LEU A 573 5.17 -10.40 -29.03
CA LEU A 573 6.32 -10.83 -29.84
C LEU A 573 5.91 -11.26 -31.25
N LEU A 574 4.82 -12.01 -31.39
CA LEU A 574 4.31 -12.47 -32.68
C LEU A 574 3.76 -11.30 -33.52
N ILE A 575 2.96 -10.41 -32.92
CA ILE A 575 2.42 -9.22 -33.60
C ILE A 575 3.55 -8.27 -34.00
N GLY A 576 4.47 -7.98 -33.07
CA GLY A 576 5.64 -7.14 -33.33
C GLY A 576 6.53 -7.71 -34.43
N GLY A 577 6.82 -9.01 -34.38
CA GLY A 577 7.61 -9.73 -35.38
C GLY A 577 6.96 -9.76 -36.76
N PHE A 578 5.63 -9.95 -36.83
CA PHE A 578 4.88 -9.89 -38.08
C PHE A 578 4.94 -8.49 -38.72
N PHE A 579 4.73 -7.43 -37.93
CA PHE A 579 4.82 -6.06 -38.45
C PHE A 579 6.26 -5.60 -38.74
N THR A 580 7.29 -6.06 -38.04
CA THR A 580 8.68 -5.81 -38.46
C THR A 580 9.03 -6.57 -39.74
N PHE A 581 8.55 -7.81 -39.91
CA PHE A 581 8.73 -8.55 -41.17
C PHE A 581 8.10 -7.80 -42.35
N LEU A 582 6.83 -7.40 -42.24
CA LEU A 582 6.15 -6.58 -43.24
C LEU A 582 6.80 -5.20 -43.45
N GLY A 583 7.44 -4.64 -42.43
CA GLY A 583 8.19 -3.38 -42.49
C GLY A 583 9.56 -3.49 -43.19
N LEU A 584 10.18 -4.66 -43.12
CA LEU A 584 11.47 -4.97 -43.75
C LEU A 584 11.33 -5.53 -45.16
N THR A 585 10.20 -6.14 -45.52
CA THR A 585 9.92 -6.48 -46.93
C THR A 585 9.84 -5.21 -47.78
N PRO A 586 10.56 -5.15 -48.92
CA PRO A 586 10.50 -3.99 -49.81
C PRO A 586 9.12 -3.90 -50.47
N ILE A 587 8.57 -2.69 -50.52
CA ILE A 587 7.38 -2.38 -51.31
C ILE A 587 7.78 -2.47 -52.79
N LYS A 588 7.03 -3.25 -53.58
CA LYS A 588 7.18 -3.35 -55.04
C LYS A 588 6.18 -2.44 -55.75
#